data_AF-A0A521H892-F1
#
_entry.id   AF-A0A521H892-F1
#
_cell.length_a   1.000
_cell.length_b   1.000
_cell.length_c   1.000
_cell.angle_alpha   90.00
_cell.angle_beta   90.00
_cell.angle_gamma   90.00
#
_symmetry.space_group_name_H-M   'P 1'
#
loop_
_entity.id
_entity.type
_entity.pdbx_description
1 polymer ?
#
loop_
_entity_poly.entity_id
_entity_poly.type
_entity_poly.pdbx_seq_one_letter_code
_entity_poly.pdbx_strand_id
1 'polypeptide(L)'
;MKCRLLCGALALLLGTSLSAQQIAPVHKAVEPKFAGTYLPGTGEFKPGVATERAGPVVIFNNMVASNYYSVPGANQEWIDDGVLNDRNACDTEQINCFDFIYCSTDPAPTGTITITFYDENVECAGPVNLTPLCAYAISGLPMGTATGGIQCWIVSVDLDTGDVQCPNTLATDFRTTGAHPANPLFGWGILPGLNNTGPWLRRGGKGIVNDFTWFDRSVSPPIFVGCFWFGGTPFANFAIKLLGPDAPCRSYISRNGKGPLDTVKLKSGPVTKGGAVETWMVTNPVAGQSYVLIASQNPDDTGILGNQATRLVKPPFLPPSPVPMPGGTLTGQVPGTYPFPRLYVQAVCHIAGNIQGMSNALCYCFAP
;
A
#
# COMPACT_ATOMS: atom_id res chain seq x y z
N MET A 1 43.72 15.52 -58.45
CA MET A 1 44.19 15.89 -57.10
C MET A 1 43.28 16.98 -56.54
N LYS A 2 42.30 16.60 -55.72
CA LYS A 2 41.65 17.42 -54.68
C LYS A 2 40.65 16.51 -53.94
N CYS A 3 40.99 16.25 -52.69
CA CYS A 3 40.32 15.42 -51.72
C CYS A 3 39.07 16.12 -51.17
N ARG A 4 37.95 15.40 -50.98
CA ARG A 4 36.95 15.68 -49.94
C ARG A 4 36.30 14.38 -49.46
N LEU A 5 36.71 13.95 -48.27
CA LEU A 5 35.96 13.06 -47.40
C LEU A 5 34.61 13.72 -47.06
N LEU A 6 33.51 12.96 -47.15
CA LEU A 6 32.33 13.19 -46.32
C LEU A 6 32.15 11.95 -45.43
N CYS A 7 32.55 12.08 -44.17
CA CYS A 7 32.07 11.23 -43.08
C CYS A 7 30.60 11.56 -42.82
N GLY A 8 29.69 10.64 -43.14
CA GLY A 8 28.31 10.68 -42.66
C GLY A 8 28.25 10.10 -41.25
N ALA A 9 28.22 10.97 -40.24
CA ALA A 9 27.85 10.58 -38.88
C ALA A 9 26.32 10.48 -38.80
N LEU A 10 25.81 9.26 -38.66
CA LEU A 10 24.42 9.00 -38.32
C LEU A 10 24.27 9.32 -36.83
N ALA A 11 23.82 10.53 -36.50
CA ALA A 11 23.50 10.90 -35.13
C ALA A 11 22.23 10.14 -34.69
N LEU A 12 22.38 9.23 -33.73
CA LEU A 12 21.25 8.71 -32.94
C LEU A 12 20.55 9.90 -32.28
N LEU A 13 19.33 10.20 -32.73
CA LEU A 13 18.38 11.04 -32.03
C LEU A 13 17.95 10.32 -30.75
N LEU A 14 18.74 10.46 -29.69
CA LEU A 14 18.24 10.32 -28.32
C LEU A 14 17.25 11.47 -28.12
N GLY A 15 15.96 11.15 -28.23
CA GLY A 15 14.88 12.06 -27.87
C GLY A 15 14.94 12.36 -26.37
N THR A 16 15.75 13.33 -25.99
CA THR A 16 15.62 13.99 -24.69
C THR A 16 14.35 14.83 -24.76
N SER A 17 13.27 14.38 -24.12
CA SER A 17 12.14 15.23 -23.80
C SER A 17 12.61 16.31 -22.83
N LEU A 18 13.16 17.40 -23.36
CA LEU A 18 13.24 18.67 -22.64
C LEU A 18 11.82 19.24 -22.60
N SER A 19 11.00 18.72 -21.70
CA SER A 19 9.75 19.37 -21.33
C SER A 19 10.13 20.67 -20.63
N ALA A 20 9.67 21.81 -21.15
CA ALA A 20 9.77 23.09 -20.46
C ALA A 20 9.19 22.94 -19.05
N GLN A 21 9.99 23.25 -18.03
CA GLN A 21 9.61 23.21 -16.62
C GLN A 21 8.48 24.22 -16.39
N GLN A 22 7.22 23.80 -16.45
CA GLN A 22 6.10 24.63 -15.99
C GLN A 22 6.26 24.84 -14.49
N ILE A 23 6.33 26.09 -14.03
CA ILE A 23 6.43 26.42 -12.61
C ILE A 23 5.16 25.92 -11.91
N ALA A 24 5.24 24.78 -11.24
CA ALA A 24 4.16 24.29 -10.40
C ALA A 24 3.94 25.27 -9.21
N PRO A 25 2.70 25.63 -8.89
CA PRO A 25 2.44 26.66 -7.88
C PRO A 25 2.77 26.13 -6.48
N VAL A 26 3.74 26.77 -5.82
CA VAL A 26 4.09 26.49 -4.43
C VAL A 26 3.43 27.51 -3.52
N HIS A 27 2.79 27.03 -2.46
CA HIS A 27 2.06 27.86 -1.52
C HIS A 27 2.53 27.61 -0.09
N LYS A 28 2.42 28.64 0.76
CA LYS A 28 2.67 28.50 2.19
C LYS A 28 1.53 27.69 2.83
N ALA A 29 1.89 26.63 3.53
CA ALA A 29 0.95 25.79 4.26
C ALA A 29 0.65 26.37 5.66
N VAL A 30 -0.46 25.91 6.27
CA VAL A 30 -0.83 26.18 7.67
C VAL A 30 -0.71 24.90 8.48
N GLU A 31 -0.46 24.98 9.78
CA GLU A 31 -0.27 23.78 10.62
C GLU A 31 -1.38 22.73 10.40
N PRO A 32 -1.02 21.48 10.05
CA PRO A 32 -2.01 20.48 9.68
C PRO A 32 -2.71 19.95 10.92
N LYS A 33 -4.03 19.77 10.82
CA LYS A 33 -4.86 19.19 11.88
C LYS A 33 -5.16 17.73 11.55
N PHE A 34 -5.27 16.87 12.55
CA PHE A 34 -5.75 15.52 12.30
C PHE A 34 -7.23 15.56 11.89
N ALA A 35 -7.52 15.14 10.66
CA ALA A 35 -8.86 15.16 10.11
C ALA A 35 -9.68 13.95 10.57
N GLY A 36 -9.06 12.77 10.63
CA GLY A 36 -9.75 11.53 10.95
C GLY A 36 -9.12 10.30 10.31
N THR A 37 -9.82 9.18 10.45
CA THR A 37 -9.41 7.89 9.86
C THR A 37 -10.42 7.44 8.80
N TYR A 38 -9.93 7.11 7.60
CA TYR A 38 -10.72 6.50 6.55
C TYR A 38 -10.63 4.97 6.60
N LEU A 39 -11.77 4.30 6.47
CA LEU A 39 -11.92 2.85 6.47
C LEU A 39 -12.36 2.39 5.07
N PRO A 40 -11.45 2.03 4.14
CA PRO A 40 -11.84 1.70 2.78
C PRO A 40 -12.71 0.44 2.70
N GLY A 41 -12.62 -0.46 3.67
CA GLY A 41 -13.49 -1.64 3.74
C GLY A 41 -14.98 -1.31 3.89
N THR A 42 -15.32 -0.14 4.45
CA THR A 42 -16.70 0.34 4.58
C THR A 42 -16.99 1.62 3.79
N GLY A 43 -15.95 2.29 3.30
CA GLY A 43 -16.04 3.62 2.69
C GLY A 43 -16.27 4.75 3.69
N GLU A 44 -16.18 4.48 4.99
CA GLU A 44 -16.49 5.43 6.06
C GLU A 44 -15.27 6.31 6.40
N PHE A 45 -15.49 7.62 6.51
CA PHE A 45 -14.54 8.56 7.11
C PHE A 45 -14.97 8.91 8.54
N LYS A 46 -14.11 8.66 9.54
CA LYS A 46 -14.36 8.92 10.96
C LYS A 46 -13.61 10.18 11.42
N PRO A 47 -14.28 11.35 11.55
CA PRO A 47 -13.61 12.60 11.87
C PRO A 47 -13.04 12.61 13.29
N GLY A 48 -11.84 13.17 13.47
CA GLY A 48 -11.23 13.42 14.78
C GLY A 48 -10.89 12.18 15.64
N VAL A 49 -11.18 10.97 15.16
CA VAL A 49 -10.89 9.72 15.87
C VAL A 49 -9.61 9.12 15.31
N ALA A 50 -8.55 9.12 16.12
CA ALA A 50 -7.44 8.21 15.91
C ALA A 50 -7.92 6.82 16.35
N THR A 51 -8.23 5.94 15.40
CA THR A 51 -8.56 4.55 15.73
C THR A 51 -7.28 3.83 16.13
N GLU A 52 -7.41 2.74 16.90
CA GLU A 52 -6.30 1.80 17.07
C GLU A 52 -5.87 1.31 15.69
N ARG A 53 -4.65 1.66 15.30
CA ARG A 53 -4.13 1.45 13.95
C ARG A 53 -3.79 -0.02 13.77
N ALA A 54 -4.33 -0.62 12.71
CA ALA A 54 -3.87 -1.92 12.28
C ALA A 54 -2.53 -1.77 11.55
N GLY A 55 -1.43 -2.05 12.27
CA GLY A 55 -0.06 -1.99 11.75
C GLY A 55 0.89 -1.32 12.75
N PRO A 56 1.66 -2.09 13.53
CA PRO A 56 2.54 -1.50 14.53
C PRO A 56 3.85 -0.99 13.92
N VAL A 57 4.22 -1.39 12.70
CA VAL A 57 5.56 -1.13 12.15
C VAL A 57 5.53 -0.13 11.00
N VAL A 58 6.33 0.92 11.15
CA VAL A 58 6.61 1.89 10.08
C VAL A 58 7.55 1.28 9.06
N ILE A 59 7.11 1.17 7.81
CA ILE A 59 7.92 0.60 6.70
C ILE A 59 8.52 1.69 5.82
N PHE A 60 7.89 2.87 5.80
CA PHE A 60 8.39 4.05 5.11
C PHE A 60 7.86 5.33 5.78
N ASN A 61 8.65 6.41 5.79
CA ASN A 61 8.25 7.66 6.44
C ASN A 61 8.95 8.88 5.82
N ASN A 62 8.16 9.71 5.14
CA ASN A 62 8.56 10.99 4.54
C ASN A 62 7.91 12.20 5.23
N MET A 63 7.66 12.14 6.54
CA MET A 63 6.86 13.16 7.22
C MET A 63 7.68 14.34 7.79
N VAL A 64 8.94 14.57 7.37
CA VAL A 64 9.77 15.63 7.98
C VAL A 64 9.33 17.03 7.54
N ALA A 65 8.93 17.83 8.53
CA ALA A 65 8.92 19.30 8.57
C ALA A 65 9.17 20.09 7.28
N SER A 66 8.14 20.46 6.50
CA SER A 66 8.21 21.63 5.60
C SER A 66 6.98 22.52 5.81
N ASN A 67 7.00 23.76 5.34
CA ASN A 67 5.90 24.73 5.47
C ASN A 67 5.21 25.05 4.14
N TYR A 68 5.25 24.11 3.18
CA TYR A 68 4.74 24.32 1.84
C TYR A 68 3.82 23.20 1.38
N TYR A 69 2.89 23.54 0.51
CA TYR A 69 2.08 22.60 -0.26
C TYR A 69 2.02 23.07 -1.71
N SER A 70 1.55 22.20 -2.58
CA SER A 70 1.34 22.54 -3.98
C SER A 70 0.06 21.87 -4.49
N VAL A 71 -0.46 22.35 -5.61
CA VAL A 71 -1.73 21.88 -6.18
C VAL A 71 -1.49 21.28 -7.56
N PRO A 72 -1.74 19.96 -7.74
CA PRO A 72 -1.68 19.31 -9.04
C PRO A 72 -2.65 19.89 -10.05
N GLY A 73 -3.83 20.32 -9.60
CA GLY A 73 -5.00 20.51 -10.44
C GLY A 73 -5.80 19.21 -10.60
N ALA A 74 -7.06 19.32 -11.00
CA ALA A 74 -7.90 18.14 -11.18
C ALA A 74 -7.37 17.27 -12.33
N ASN A 75 -7.54 15.96 -12.17
CA ASN A 75 -7.09 14.94 -13.12
C ASN A 75 -5.57 14.93 -13.35
N GLN A 76 -4.79 15.64 -12.53
CA GLN A 76 -3.33 15.56 -12.54
C GLN A 76 -2.89 14.69 -11.37
N GLU A 77 -2.37 13.51 -11.66
CA GLU A 77 -1.77 12.66 -10.64
C GLU A 77 -0.28 13.02 -10.54
N TRP A 78 0.17 13.30 -9.33
CA TRP A 78 1.59 13.48 -9.04
C TRP A 78 2.10 12.25 -8.32
N ILE A 79 3.19 11.68 -8.81
CA ILE A 79 3.79 10.43 -8.34
C ILE A 79 5.18 10.74 -7.80
N ASP A 80 5.34 10.43 -6.51
CA ASP A 80 6.58 10.51 -5.77
C ASP A 80 7.13 9.08 -5.54
N ASP A 81 8.36 8.98 -5.08
CA ASP A 81 9.08 7.72 -4.94
C ASP A 81 9.67 7.49 -3.56
N GLY A 82 10.21 6.30 -3.39
CA GLY A 82 10.94 5.91 -2.20
C GLY A 82 11.43 4.48 -2.27
N VAL A 83 12.12 4.07 -1.20
CA VAL A 83 12.71 2.74 -1.08
C VAL A 83 12.26 2.08 0.21
N LEU A 84 11.82 0.82 0.11
CA LEU A 84 11.45 -0.02 1.26
C LEU A 84 12.65 -0.84 1.75
N ASN A 85 12.69 -1.11 3.05
CA ASN A 85 13.74 -1.96 3.64
C ASN A 85 13.35 -3.44 3.58
N ASP A 86 14.34 -4.31 3.36
CA ASP A 86 14.16 -5.75 3.49
C ASP A 86 13.97 -6.14 4.97
N ARG A 87 12.72 -6.38 5.40
CA ARG A 87 12.41 -6.79 6.78
C ARG A 87 12.11 -8.29 6.92
N ASN A 88 11.90 -8.97 5.81
CA ASN A 88 11.57 -10.40 5.74
C ASN A 88 12.30 -11.05 4.56
N ALA A 89 12.33 -12.38 4.54
CA ALA A 89 13.09 -13.14 3.54
C ALA A 89 12.39 -13.28 2.17
N CYS A 90 11.20 -12.71 2.00
CA CYS A 90 10.53 -12.69 0.71
C CYS A 90 10.87 -11.45 -0.11
N ASP A 91 11.60 -10.48 0.44
CA ASP A 91 11.94 -9.21 -0.24
C ASP A 91 10.70 -8.46 -0.77
N THR A 92 9.61 -8.53 0.00
CA THR A 92 8.32 -7.88 -0.33
C THR A 92 7.69 -7.30 0.93
N GLU A 93 6.86 -6.28 0.77
CA GLU A 93 6.11 -5.65 1.84
C GLU A 93 4.61 -5.66 1.58
N GLN A 94 3.86 -5.32 2.63
CA GLN A 94 2.44 -5.07 2.56
C GLN A 94 2.12 -3.82 3.36
N ILE A 95 1.36 -2.89 2.77
CA ILE A 95 0.80 -1.73 3.43
C ILE A 95 -0.54 -2.14 4.05
N ASN A 96 -0.69 -2.01 5.35
CA ASN A 96 -1.97 -2.19 6.05
C ASN A 96 -2.54 -0.87 6.59
N CYS A 97 -1.73 0.18 6.66
CA CYS A 97 -2.17 1.51 6.99
C CYS A 97 -1.22 2.53 6.38
N PHE A 98 -1.71 3.72 6.06
CA PHE A 98 -0.87 4.85 5.73
C PHE A 98 -1.45 6.16 6.25
N ASP A 99 -0.57 7.13 6.51
CA ASP A 99 -0.93 8.51 6.74
C ASP A 99 -0.45 9.37 5.59
N PHE A 100 -1.23 10.36 5.20
CA PHE A 100 -0.79 11.40 4.27
C PHE A 100 -1.26 12.77 4.75
N ILE A 101 -0.60 13.82 4.24
CA ILE A 101 -0.97 15.22 4.53
C ILE A 101 -1.31 15.94 3.23
N TYR A 102 -2.43 16.66 3.23
CA TYR A 102 -2.82 17.53 2.13
C TYR A 102 -3.24 18.90 2.66
N CYS A 103 -3.28 19.87 1.75
CA CYS A 103 -3.87 21.18 1.99
C CYS A 103 -4.92 21.47 0.93
N SER A 104 -5.90 22.28 1.27
CA SER A 104 -6.94 22.72 0.35
C SER A 104 -7.35 24.16 0.62
N THR A 105 -7.59 24.91 -0.46
CA THR A 105 -8.31 26.19 -0.45
C THR A 105 -9.68 26.06 -1.14
N ASP A 106 -10.10 24.84 -1.46
CA ASP A 106 -11.40 24.60 -2.08
C ASP A 106 -12.54 24.88 -1.06
N PRO A 107 -13.57 25.67 -1.44
CA PRO A 107 -14.67 26.01 -0.54
C PRO A 107 -15.70 24.90 -0.36
N ALA A 108 -15.60 23.79 -1.11
CA ALA A 108 -16.45 22.63 -0.90
C ALA A 108 -16.36 22.13 0.54
N PRO A 109 -17.45 21.65 1.17
CA PRO A 109 -17.39 21.16 2.54
C PRO A 109 -16.55 19.88 2.66
N THR A 110 -16.59 19.03 1.64
CA THR A 110 -15.83 17.79 1.56
C THR A 110 -15.33 17.53 0.13
N GLY A 111 -14.34 16.65 0.00
CA GLY A 111 -13.81 16.21 -1.29
C GLY A 111 -13.26 14.79 -1.23
N THR A 112 -12.62 14.41 -2.34
CA THR A 112 -12.00 13.10 -2.53
C THR A 112 -10.56 13.25 -2.98
N ILE A 113 -9.67 12.43 -2.44
CA ILE A 113 -8.29 12.29 -2.92
C ILE A 113 -8.05 10.81 -3.20
N THR A 114 -7.50 10.49 -4.37
CA THR A 114 -7.07 9.13 -4.67
C THR A 114 -5.58 8.98 -4.38
N ILE A 115 -5.23 7.96 -3.60
CA ILE A 115 -3.84 7.56 -3.37
C ILE A 115 -3.58 6.25 -4.09
N THR A 116 -2.53 6.21 -4.90
CA THR A 116 -2.13 5.04 -5.70
C THR A 116 -0.77 4.53 -5.26
N PHE A 117 -0.53 3.23 -5.40
CA PHE A 117 0.76 2.60 -5.14
C PHE A 117 1.20 1.82 -6.37
N TYR A 118 2.47 1.98 -6.74
CA TYR A 118 3.13 1.32 -7.85
C TYR A 118 4.32 0.54 -7.31
N ASP A 119 4.47 -0.68 -7.78
CA ASP A 119 5.56 -1.56 -7.37
C ASP A 119 6.94 -1.03 -7.77
N GLU A 120 7.01 -0.43 -8.96
CA GLU A 120 8.27 0.03 -9.54
C GLU A 120 8.06 1.38 -10.23
N ASN A 121 8.94 2.33 -9.91
CA ASN A 121 8.98 3.68 -10.44
C ASN A 121 10.38 4.00 -10.94
N VAL A 122 10.49 4.69 -12.07
CA VAL A 122 11.77 5.20 -12.57
C VAL A 122 11.81 6.70 -12.34
N GLU A 123 12.86 7.18 -11.68
CA GLU A 123 13.13 8.61 -11.46
C GLU A 123 12.90 9.40 -12.76
N CYS A 124 12.12 10.48 -12.66
CA CYS A 124 11.74 11.31 -13.80
C CYS A 124 11.09 10.64 -15.03
N ALA A 125 10.68 9.37 -14.96
CA ALA A 125 9.93 8.69 -16.01
C ALA A 125 8.61 8.08 -15.52
N GLY A 126 8.46 7.87 -14.22
CA GLY A 126 7.25 7.39 -13.57
C GLY A 126 7.17 5.87 -13.50
N PRO A 127 5.97 5.31 -13.21
CA PRO A 127 5.79 3.88 -13.04
C PRO A 127 6.12 3.09 -14.31
N VAL A 128 6.84 1.99 -14.17
CA VAL A 128 7.12 1.07 -15.31
C VAL A 128 5.81 0.46 -15.83
N ASN A 129 4.86 0.22 -14.93
CA ASN A 129 3.49 -0.18 -15.25
C ASN A 129 2.51 0.86 -14.69
N LEU A 130 1.75 1.50 -15.58
CA LEU A 130 0.74 2.51 -15.21
C LEU A 130 -0.51 1.92 -14.54
N THR A 131 -0.64 0.58 -14.50
CA THR A 131 -1.62 -0.10 -13.66
C THR A 131 -1.08 -0.13 -12.23
N PRO A 132 -1.69 0.60 -11.28
CA PRO A 132 -1.22 0.59 -9.89
C PRO A 132 -1.44 -0.79 -9.27
N LEU A 133 -0.60 -1.13 -8.30
CA LEU A 133 -0.83 -2.27 -7.41
C LEU A 133 -2.14 -2.09 -6.65
N CYS A 134 -2.36 -0.88 -6.14
CA CYS A 134 -3.55 -0.52 -5.36
C CYS A 134 -3.89 0.95 -5.57
N ALA A 135 -5.19 1.27 -5.51
CA ALA A 135 -5.69 2.63 -5.58
C ALA A 135 -6.84 2.81 -4.60
N TYR A 136 -6.79 3.87 -3.79
CA TYR A 136 -7.77 4.16 -2.75
C TYR A 136 -8.38 5.54 -2.98
N ALA A 137 -9.64 5.59 -3.40
CA ALA A 137 -10.41 6.83 -3.46
C ALA A 137 -10.94 7.18 -2.07
N ILE A 138 -10.30 8.14 -1.40
CA ILE A 138 -10.60 8.53 -0.02
C ILE A 138 -11.57 9.71 -0.06
N SER A 139 -12.84 9.44 0.21
CA SER A 139 -13.94 10.42 0.18
C SER A 139 -14.25 11.00 1.56
N GLY A 140 -15.00 12.10 1.59
CA GLY A 140 -15.46 12.73 2.83
C GLY A 140 -14.38 13.55 3.54
N LEU A 141 -13.29 13.85 2.84
CA LEU A 141 -12.17 14.60 3.35
C LEU A 141 -12.54 16.07 3.54
N PRO A 142 -12.21 16.72 4.68
CA PRO A 142 -12.46 18.15 4.87
C PRO A 142 -11.57 18.99 3.94
N MET A 143 -12.12 20.05 3.35
CA MET A 143 -11.37 20.91 2.43
C MET A 143 -10.94 22.22 3.11
N GLY A 144 -10.86 23.32 2.35
CA GLY A 144 -10.58 24.66 2.86
C GLY A 144 -11.76 25.24 3.65
N THR A 145 -11.69 26.53 3.97
CA THR A 145 -12.83 27.24 4.53
C THR A 145 -13.86 27.53 3.44
N ALA A 146 -15.13 27.72 3.81
CA ALA A 146 -16.21 28.10 2.89
C ALA A 146 -15.93 29.41 2.11
N THR A 147 -14.97 30.21 2.55
CA THR A 147 -14.52 31.46 1.91
C THR A 147 -13.21 31.31 1.11
N GLY A 148 -12.72 30.09 0.91
CA GLY A 148 -11.47 29.80 0.17
C GLY A 148 -10.19 29.95 0.99
N GLY A 149 -10.30 30.01 2.32
CA GLY A 149 -9.16 30.01 3.22
C GLY A 149 -8.49 28.64 3.27
N ILE A 150 -7.16 28.63 3.36
CA ILE A 150 -6.38 27.40 3.44
C ILE A 150 -6.67 26.62 4.73
N GLN A 151 -6.84 25.32 4.62
CA GLN A 151 -6.72 24.35 5.72
C GLN A 151 -5.82 23.20 5.28
N CYS A 152 -5.13 22.59 6.24
CA CYS A 152 -4.29 21.43 6.00
C CYS A 152 -4.63 20.32 7.00
N TRP A 153 -4.51 19.09 6.54
CA TRP A 153 -5.11 17.94 7.19
C TRP A 153 -4.18 16.73 7.14
N ILE A 154 -4.08 16.03 8.27
CA ILE A 154 -3.47 14.69 8.35
C ILE A 154 -4.62 13.68 8.32
N VAL A 155 -4.52 12.70 7.43
CA VAL A 155 -5.50 11.62 7.31
C VAL A 155 -4.79 10.31 7.54
N SER A 156 -5.38 9.47 8.39
CA SER A 156 -5.02 8.06 8.49
C SER A 156 -5.95 7.23 7.61
N VAL A 157 -5.40 6.22 6.95
CA VAL A 157 -6.16 5.25 6.15
C VAL A 157 -5.88 3.86 6.69
N ASP A 158 -6.91 3.17 7.15
CA ASP A 158 -6.82 1.83 7.75
C ASP A 158 -7.26 0.76 6.74
N LEU A 159 -6.28 0.18 6.05
CA LEU A 159 -6.48 -0.83 5.00
C LEU A 159 -6.75 -2.23 5.56
N ASP A 160 -6.60 -2.39 6.87
CA ASP A 160 -6.93 -3.66 7.48
C ASP A 160 -8.44 -3.88 7.50
N THR A 161 -9.24 -2.81 7.49
CA THR A 161 -10.69 -2.94 7.33
C THR A 161 -11.06 -3.52 5.96
N GLY A 162 -11.73 -4.68 5.93
CA GLY A 162 -12.27 -5.27 4.69
C GLY A 162 -11.29 -6.09 3.84
N ASP A 163 -10.07 -6.35 4.31
CA ASP A 163 -8.99 -7.05 3.57
C ASP A 163 -8.55 -6.33 2.29
N VAL A 164 -8.33 -5.03 2.42
CA VAL A 164 -7.94 -4.13 1.32
C VAL A 164 -6.49 -3.66 1.45
N GLN A 165 -5.65 -4.44 2.14
CA GLN A 165 -4.20 -4.17 2.26
C GLN A 165 -3.52 -4.13 0.88
N CYS A 166 -2.35 -3.49 0.78
CA CYS A 166 -1.63 -3.34 -0.47
C CYS A 166 -0.27 -4.05 -0.49
N PRO A 167 -0.06 -5.09 -1.32
CA PRO A 167 -1.05 -5.84 -2.07
C PRO A 167 -1.85 -6.76 -1.13
N ASN A 168 -3.03 -7.21 -1.55
CA ASN A 168 -3.84 -8.18 -0.80
C ASN A 168 -3.91 -9.56 -1.46
N THR A 169 -3.17 -9.81 -2.54
CA THR A 169 -3.09 -11.14 -3.18
C THR A 169 -1.64 -11.59 -3.29
N LEU A 170 -1.41 -12.87 -3.54
CA LEU A 170 -0.06 -13.39 -3.84
C LEU A 170 0.32 -13.25 -5.33
N ALA A 171 -0.56 -12.70 -6.16
CA ALA A 171 -0.29 -12.51 -7.59
C ALA A 171 0.54 -11.25 -7.86
N THR A 172 0.57 -10.34 -6.89
CA THR A 172 1.33 -9.10 -6.93
C THR A 172 2.12 -8.97 -5.65
N ASP A 173 3.29 -8.35 -5.76
CA ASP A 173 4.18 -8.10 -4.64
C ASP A 173 4.52 -6.62 -4.64
N PHE A 174 4.73 -6.03 -3.46
CA PHE A 174 5.30 -4.69 -3.32
C PHE A 174 6.75 -4.86 -2.91
N ARG A 175 7.63 -4.87 -3.90
CA ARG A 175 8.99 -5.37 -3.78
C ARG A 175 9.88 -4.41 -2.97
N THR A 176 10.83 -4.95 -2.21
CA THR A 176 11.80 -4.19 -1.41
C THR A 176 13.18 -4.14 -2.10
N THR A 177 14.19 -3.51 -1.46
CA THR A 177 15.53 -3.35 -2.03
C THR A 177 16.17 -4.63 -2.56
N GLY A 178 16.01 -5.75 -1.85
CA GLY A 178 16.56 -7.05 -2.23
C GLY A 178 15.97 -7.60 -3.53
N ALA A 179 14.69 -7.32 -3.78
CA ALA A 179 13.97 -7.77 -4.98
C ALA A 179 14.22 -6.87 -6.21
N HIS A 180 14.80 -5.68 -6.03
CA HIS A 180 15.07 -4.69 -7.09
C HIS A 180 16.49 -4.11 -7.05
N PRO A 181 17.52 -4.90 -7.39
CA PRO A 181 18.89 -4.40 -7.33
C PRO A 181 19.18 -3.31 -8.39
N ALA A 182 18.45 -3.28 -9.50
CA ALA A 182 18.67 -2.32 -10.59
C ALA A 182 17.91 -0.99 -10.40
N ASN A 183 16.70 -1.03 -9.84
CA ASN A 183 15.89 0.15 -9.57
C ASN A 183 14.95 -0.11 -8.36
N PRO A 184 15.37 0.24 -7.14
CA PRO A 184 14.65 -0.09 -5.91
C PRO A 184 13.48 0.86 -5.60
N LEU A 185 13.15 1.78 -6.50
CA LEU A 185 12.15 2.80 -6.26
C LEU A 185 10.75 2.21 -6.45
N PHE A 186 9.95 2.25 -5.39
CA PHE A 186 8.49 2.14 -5.53
C PHE A 186 7.91 3.52 -5.83
N GLY A 187 6.71 3.57 -6.40
CA GLY A 187 5.99 4.82 -6.67
C GLY A 187 4.72 4.94 -5.83
N TRP A 188 4.34 6.15 -5.48
CA TRP A 188 3.02 6.41 -4.91
C TRP A 188 2.48 7.74 -5.42
N GLY A 189 1.21 7.73 -5.82
CA GLY A 189 0.56 8.87 -6.46
C GLY A 189 -0.49 9.53 -5.58
N ILE A 190 -0.65 10.84 -5.78
CA ILE A 190 -1.76 11.62 -5.27
C ILE A 190 -2.53 12.25 -6.43
N LEU A 191 -3.83 11.97 -6.48
CA LEU A 191 -4.76 12.53 -7.45
C LEU A 191 -5.92 13.23 -6.71
N PRO A 192 -5.88 14.55 -6.57
CA PRO A 192 -6.97 15.32 -5.98
C PRO A 192 -8.20 15.35 -6.90
N GLY A 193 -9.39 15.19 -6.33
CA GLY A 193 -10.65 15.36 -7.05
C GLY A 193 -11.05 16.82 -7.28
N LEU A 194 -10.44 17.75 -6.55
CA LEU A 194 -10.72 19.19 -6.60
C LEU A 194 -9.45 19.98 -6.95
N ASN A 195 -9.59 21.01 -7.78
CA ASN A 195 -8.47 21.76 -8.38
C ASN A 195 -7.57 22.46 -7.35
N ASN A 196 -8.13 22.87 -6.22
CA ASN A 196 -7.46 23.68 -5.20
C ASN A 196 -6.96 22.85 -4.02
N THR A 197 -6.72 21.56 -4.25
CA THR A 197 -6.30 20.59 -3.24
C THR A 197 -5.03 19.89 -3.70
N GLY A 198 -4.09 19.63 -2.80
CA GLY A 198 -2.87 18.92 -3.17
C GLY A 198 -1.96 18.56 -1.99
N PRO A 199 -0.86 17.85 -2.27
CA PRO A 199 0.02 17.31 -1.24
C PRO A 199 0.73 18.40 -0.46
N TRP A 200 0.92 18.15 0.83
CA TRP A 200 1.92 18.85 1.60
C TRP A 200 3.32 18.42 1.14
N LEU A 201 4.18 19.38 0.81
CA LEU A 201 5.54 19.12 0.38
C LEU A 201 6.42 18.75 1.59
N ARG A 202 7.15 17.65 1.59
CA ARG A 202 8.00 17.20 2.69
C ARG A 202 9.37 16.74 2.19
N ARG A 203 10.24 16.41 3.14
CA ARG A 203 11.52 15.73 2.94
C ARG A 203 11.57 14.55 3.91
N GLY A 204 12.44 13.58 3.62
CA GLY A 204 12.60 12.39 4.46
C GLY A 204 12.58 11.16 3.60
N GLY A 205 12.25 10.01 4.19
CA GLY A 205 12.18 8.74 3.49
C GLY A 205 13.54 8.21 3.04
N LYS A 206 13.63 6.89 2.91
CA LYS A 206 14.81 6.24 2.34
C LYS A 206 14.68 6.30 0.83
N GLY A 207 15.76 6.70 0.16
CA GLY A 207 15.88 6.64 -1.30
C GLY A 207 14.95 7.59 -2.08
N ILE A 208 14.38 8.59 -1.41
CA ILE A 208 13.61 9.64 -2.07
C ILE A 208 14.53 10.51 -2.91
N VAL A 209 14.13 10.76 -4.16
CA VAL A 209 14.75 11.75 -5.03
C VAL A 209 14.00 13.08 -4.94
N ASN A 210 14.67 14.23 -5.03
CA ASN A 210 14.00 15.54 -4.94
C ASN A 210 13.27 15.91 -6.25
N ASP A 211 12.38 15.06 -6.71
CA ASP A 211 11.48 15.30 -7.82
C ASP A 211 10.19 14.50 -7.67
N PHE A 212 9.22 14.83 -8.51
CA PHE A 212 8.07 13.97 -8.74
C PHE A 212 7.77 13.93 -10.22
N THR A 213 7.08 12.88 -10.65
CA THR A 213 6.53 12.77 -12.00
C THR A 213 5.06 13.11 -11.98
N TRP A 214 4.53 13.68 -13.06
CA TRP A 214 3.12 14.00 -13.14
C TRP A 214 2.47 13.48 -14.42
N PHE A 215 1.25 12.99 -14.28
CA PHE A 215 0.46 12.34 -15.32
C PHE A 215 -0.92 13.00 -15.45
N ASP A 216 -1.35 13.22 -16.69
CA ASP A 216 -2.72 13.61 -17.00
C ASP A 216 -3.61 12.35 -17.08
N ARG A 217 -4.54 12.27 -16.13
CA ARG A 217 -5.52 11.19 -15.95
C ARG A 217 -6.87 11.51 -16.60
N SER A 218 -7.01 12.63 -17.31
CA SER A 218 -8.24 12.97 -18.05
C SER A 218 -8.47 12.11 -19.30
N VAL A 219 -7.46 11.33 -19.70
CA VAL A 219 -7.47 10.43 -20.85
C VAL A 219 -7.04 9.02 -20.46
N SER A 220 -7.40 8.04 -21.30
CA SER A 220 -7.02 6.64 -21.13
C SER A 220 -6.36 6.10 -22.42
N PRO A 221 -5.09 5.64 -22.37
CA PRO A 221 -4.23 5.58 -21.19
C PRO A 221 -3.79 6.97 -20.70
N PRO A 222 -3.39 7.10 -19.41
CA PRO A 222 -2.84 8.35 -18.88
C PRO A 222 -1.61 8.83 -19.66
N ILE A 223 -1.43 10.13 -19.76
CA ILE A 223 -0.29 10.74 -20.46
C ILE A 223 0.75 11.21 -19.45
N PHE A 224 2.01 10.80 -19.62
CA PHE A 224 3.13 11.43 -18.91
C PHE A 224 3.30 12.85 -19.39
N VAL A 225 3.24 13.82 -18.49
CA VAL A 225 3.36 15.23 -18.87
C VAL A 225 4.72 15.80 -18.44
N GLY A 226 5.31 15.33 -17.34
CA GLY A 226 6.68 15.71 -17.00
C GLY A 226 7.23 15.18 -15.68
N CYS A 227 8.49 15.50 -15.45
CA CYS A 227 9.17 15.41 -14.16
C CYS A 227 9.42 16.82 -13.63
N PHE A 228 9.29 17.01 -12.33
CA PHE A 228 9.41 18.33 -11.73
C PHE A 228 10.24 18.34 -10.45
N TRP A 229 11.13 19.33 -10.38
CA TRP A 229 11.96 19.64 -9.22
C TRP A 229 11.86 21.13 -8.91
N PHE A 230 11.66 21.51 -7.64
CA PHE A 230 11.56 22.92 -7.22
C PHE A 230 12.91 23.67 -7.15
N GLY A 231 14.03 23.06 -7.58
CA GLY A 231 15.34 23.71 -7.54
C GLY A 231 16.01 23.72 -6.16
N GLY A 232 15.45 23.03 -5.17
CA GLY A 232 15.98 22.99 -3.80
C GLY A 232 14.89 22.87 -2.74
N THR A 233 14.64 23.97 -2.03
CA THR A 233 13.61 24.07 -0.97
C THR A 233 12.43 24.93 -1.48
N PRO A 234 11.17 24.46 -1.38
CA PRO A 234 10.76 23.19 -0.77
C PRO A 234 11.18 21.98 -1.60
N PHE A 235 11.32 20.83 -0.94
CA PHE A 235 11.56 19.56 -1.62
C PHE A 235 10.32 19.16 -2.41
N ALA A 236 10.53 18.52 -3.55
CA ALA A 236 9.53 18.07 -4.50
C ALA A 236 8.97 16.68 -4.14
N ASN A 237 8.79 16.44 -2.84
CA ASN A 237 8.27 15.18 -2.32
C ASN A 237 7.06 15.43 -1.45
N PHE A 238 6.25 14.41 -1.23
CA PHE A 238 4.94 14.54 -0.61
C PHE A 238 4.90 13.80 0.73
N ALA A 239 4.08 14.31 1.64
CA ALA A 239 3.96 13.75 2.97
C ALA A 239 3.23 12.40 2.95
N ILE A 240 3.97 11.30 3.18
CA ILE A 240 3.38 9.98 3.43
C ILE A 240 4.15 9.21 4.50
N LYS A 241 3.42 8.42 5.28
CA LYS A 241 3.96 7.40 6.18
C LYS A 241 3.23 6.09 5.91
N LEU A 242 3.99 5.05 5.59
CA LEU A 242 3.45 3.71 5.35
C LEU A 242 3.69 2.83 6.57
N LEU A 243 2.66 2.08 6.93
CA LEU A 243 2.70 1.06 7.97
C LEU A 243 2.39 -0.30 7.35
N GLY A 244 3.05 -1.32 7.87
CA GLY A 244 2.88 -2.70 7.46
C GLY A 244 2.62 -3.65 8.62
N PRO A 245 2.37 -4.93 8.33
CA PRO A 245 2.28 -5.96 9.36
C PRO A 245 3.63 -6.19 10.05
N ASP A 246 3.58 -6.87 11.20
CA ASP A 246 4.76 -7.40 11.84
C ASP A 246 5.44 -8.42 10.92
N ALA A 247 6.72 -8.18 10.62
CA ALA A 247 7.51 -9.16 9.88
C ALA A 247 7.67 -10.43 10.73
N PRO A 248 7.65 -11.62 10.11
CA PRO A 248 7.67 -11.90 8.67
C PRO A 248 6.29 -12.19 8.05
N CYS A 249 5.19 -11.72 8.64
CA CYS A 249 3.83 -12.07 8.26
C CYS A 249 3.23 -11.08 7.24
N ARG A 250 2.47 -11.59 6.27
CA ARG A 250 1.59 -10.80 5.37
C ARG A 250 0.24 -11.49 5.20
N SER A 251 -0.85 -10.74 5.04
CA SER A 251 -2.16 -11.32 4.73
C SER A 251 -2.38 -11.41 3.23
N TYR A 252 -3.22 -12.36 2.79
CA TYR A 252 -3.69 -12.39 1.41
C TYR A 252 -5.09 -13.00 1.30
N ILE A 253 -5.80 -12.61 0.25
CA ILE A 253 -7.11 -13.10 -0.16
C ILE A 253 -7.04 -13.69 -1.58
N SER A 254 -8.14 -14.28 -2.02
CA SER A 254 -8.27 -14.81 -3.38
C SER A 254 -8.18 -13.70 -4.42
N ARG A 255 -7.47 -13.98 -5.52
CA ARG A 255 -7.47 -13.09 -6.69
C ARG A 255 -8.80 -13.11 -7.46
N ASN A 256 -9.62 -14.13 -7.25
CA ASN A 256 -10.89 -14.34 -7.93
C ASN A 256 -12.07 -13.70 -7.17
N GLY A 257 -11.79 -12.97 -6.09
CA GLY A 257 -12.80 -12.39 -5.20
C GLY A 257 -13.17 -13.34 -4.06
N LYS A 258 -13.90 -12.78 -3.08
CA LYS A 258 -14.35 -13.50 -1.89
C LYS A 258 -15.63 -14.28 -2.20
N GLY A 259 -15.67 -15.54 -1.76
CA GLY A 259 -16.90 -16.31 -1.70
C GLY A 259 -17.84 -15.79 -0.58
N PRO A 260 -19.15 -16.06 -0.63
CA PRO A 260 -20.11 -15.67 0.41
C PRO A 260 -19.77 -16.15 1.83
N LEU A 261 -18.98 -17.22 1.97
CA LEU A 261 -18.52 -17.75 3.24
C LEU A 261 -17.12 -17.25 3.63
N ASP A 262 -16.47 -16.39 2.86
CA ASP A 262 -15.19 -15.79 3.24
C ASP A 262 -15.40 -14.61 4.21
N THR A 263 -15.98 -14.92 5.38
CA THR A 263 -16.51 -13.97 6.37
C THR A 263 -15.67 -13.89 7.65
N VAL A 264 -14.72 -14.82 7.81
CA VAL A 264 -13.82 -14.86 8.96
C VAL A 264 -12.62 -13.99 8.65
N LYS A 265 -12.04 -13.35 9.67
CA LYS A 265 -10.78 -12.63 9.51
C LYS A 265 -9.73 -13.15 10.48
N LEU A 266 -8.61 -13.60 9.92
CA LEU A 266 -7.46 -14.11 10.64
C LEU A 266 -6.38 -13.02 10.70
N LYS A 267 -5.92 -12.74 11.93
CA LYS A 267 -4.74 -11.93 12.22
C LYS A 267 -3.70 -12.76 12.95
N SER A 268 -2.49 -12.25 12.95
CA SER A 268 -1.45 -12.74 13.83
C SER A 268 -0.88 -11.64 14.71
N GLY A 269 -0.31 -12.06 15.84
CA GLY A 269 0.48 -11.20 16.71
C GLY A 269 1.91 -11.02 16.19
N PRO A 270 2.76 -10.30 16.95
CA PRO A 270 4.16 -10.12 16.62
C PRO A 270 4.96 -11.43 16.80
N VAL A 271 5.69 -11.83 15.76
CA VAL A 271 6.61 -12.98 15.78
C VAL A 271 7.89 -12.60 16.51
N THR A 272 8.20 -13.28 17.62
CA THR A 272 9.47 -13.08 18.36
C THR A 272 10.63 -13.83 17.70
N LYS A 273 11.70 -13.15 17.24
CA LYS A 273 12.89 -13.83 16.68
C LYS A 273 13.52 -14.80 17.70
N GLY A 274 13.83 -16.04 17.27
CA GLY A 274 14.63 -17.00 18.05
C GLY A 274 13.93 -18.27 18.55
N GLY A 275 12.73 -18.58 18.06
CA GLY A 275 11.90 -19.70 18.53
C GLY A 275 10.50 -19.20 18.87
N ALA A 276 9.86 -18.60 17.87
CA ALA A 276 8.78 -17.64 18.07
C ALA A 276 7.50 -18.30 18.54
N VAL A 277 7.00 -17.89 19.71
CA VAL A 277 5.58 -18.04 20.01
C VAL A 277 4.83 -17.06 19.11
N GLU A 278 3.90 -17.57 18.31
CA GLU A 278 2.97 -16.77 17.53
C GLU A 278 1.55 -16.97 18.07
N THR A 279 0.76 -15.90 18.04
CA THR A 279 -0.66 -15.97 18.36
C THR A 279 -1.48 -15.65 17.12
N TRP A 280 -2.28 -16.61 16.66
CA TRP A 280 -3.28 -16.43 15.61
C TRP A 280 -4.64 -16.18 16.23
N MET A 281 -5.34 -15.17 15.71
CA MET A 281 -6.63 -14.74 16.26
C MET A 281 -7.63 -14.49 15.14
N VAL A 282 -8.82 -15.03 15.31
CA VAL A 282 -10.02 -14.59 14.60
C VAL A 282 -10.50 -13.30 15.25
N THR A 283 -10.66 -12.23 14.47
CA THR A 283 -10.98 -10.89 15.05
C THR A 283 -12.42 -10.72 15.49
N ASN A 284 -13.31 -11.61 15.08
CA ASN A 284 -14.75 -11.57 15.31
C ASN A 284 -15.31 -12.97 15.60
N PRO A 285 -14.84 -13.67 16.65
CA PRO A 285 -15.31 -15.01 16.95
C PRO A 285 -16.78 -14.95 17.41
N VAL A 286 -17.60 -15.88 16.91
CA VAL A 286 -19.02 -15.98 17.22
C VAL A 286 -19.25 -17.16 18.16
N ALA A 287 -20.05 -16.95 19.20
CA ALA A 287 -20.41 -17.99 20.14
C ALA A 287 -21.13 -19.17 19.43
N GLY A 288 -20.76 -20.40 19.80
CA GLY A 288 -21.32 -21.63 19.20
C GLY A 288 -20.64 -22.08 17.90
N GLN A 289 -19.69 -21.31 17.37
CA GLN A 289 -18.84 -21.73 16.25
C GLN A 289 -17.54 -22.36 16.77
N SER A 290 -16.98 -23.31 16.02
CA SER A 290 -15.63 -23.84 16.27
C SER A 290 -14.67 -23.40 15.17
N TYR A 291 -13.44 -23.09 15.56
CA TYR A 291 -12.40 -22.63 14.65
C TYR A 291 -11.24 -23.59 14.65
N VAL A 292 -10.65 -23.81 13.48
CA VAL A 292 -9.40 -24.56 13.31
C VAL A 292 -8.45 -23.76 12.44
N LEU A 293 -7.15 -23.87 12.71
CA LEU A 293 -6.09 -23.36 11.85
C LEU A 293 -5.60 -24.48 10.95
N ILE A 294 -5.62 -24.23 9.64
CA ILE A 294 -4.94 -25.10 8.67
C ILE A 294 -3.61 -24.49 8.25
N ALA A 295 -2.60 -25.34 8.03
CA ALA A 295 -1.24 -24.92 7.69
C ALA A 295 -0.66 -25.74 6.53
N SER A 296 0.06 -25.07 5.61
CA SER A 296 0.78 -25.70 4.51
C SER A 296 2.04 -24.92 4.10
N GLN A 297 2.91 -25.56 3.34
CA GLN A 297 4.05 -24.92 2.68
C GLN A 297 3.67 -24.26 1.36
N ASN A 298 2.48 -24.53 0.85
CA ASN A 298 2.04 -24.06 -0.46
C ASN A 298 0.76 -23.24 -0.34
N PRO A 299 0.67 -22.09 -1.04
CA PRO A 299 -0.57 -21.38 -1.16
C PRO A 299 -1.53 -22.13 -2.07
N ASP A 300 -2.81 -21.80 -1.95
CA ASP A 300 -3.88 -22.21 -2.85
C ASP A 300 -4.69 -20.97 -3.23
N ASP A 301 -5.52 -21.11 -4.26
CA ASP A 301 -6.55 -20.13 -4.62
C ASP A 301 -7.69 -20.85 -5.34
N THR A 302 -8.33 -21.76 -4.60
CA THR A 302 -9.34 -22.68 -5.14
C THR A 302 -10.68 -22.46 -4.44
N GLY A 303 -11.72 -22.19 -5.24
CA GLY A 303 -13.10 -22.19 -4.75
C GLY A 303 -13.54 -23.59 -4.33
N ILE A 304 -14.16 -23.69 -3.16
CA ILE A 304 -14.70 -24.93 -2.61
C ILE A 304 -16.21 -24.77 -2.36
N LEU A 305 -16.91 -25.88 -2.14
CA LEU A 305 -18.35 -25.90 -1.87
C LEU A 305 -19.15 -25.18 -2.99
N GLY A 306 -18.79 -25.40 -4.25
CA GLY A 306 -19.40 -24.70 -5.38
C GLY A 306 -19.09 -23.19 -5.40
N ASN A 307 -17.86 -22.81 -5.04
CA ASN A 307 -17.37 -21.42 -4.93
C ASN A 307 -18.06 -20.60 -3.83
N GLN A 308 -18.67 -21.25 -2.84
CA GLN A 308 -19.20 -20.54 -1.68
C GLN A 308 -18.11 -20.07 -0.73
N ALA A 309 -16.96 -20.75 -0.70
CA ALA A 309 -15.82 -20.38 0.12
C ALA A 309 -14.51 -20.56 -0.65
N THR A 310 -13.44 -19.92 -0.20
CA THR A 310 -12.15 -19.99 -0.86
C THR A 310 -11.10 -20.66 0.02
N ARG A 311 -10.47 -21.72 -0.50
CA ARG A 311 -9.30 -22.33 0.12
C ARG A 311 -8.05 -21.64 -0.38
N LEU A 312 -7.30 -21.06 0.55
CA LEU A 312 -6.08 -20.29 0.28
C LEU A 312 -4.80 -21.03 0.70
N VAL A 313 -4.94 -22.20 1.32
CA VAL A 313 -3.83 -23.04 1.80
C VAL A 313 -3.98 -24.44 1.21
N LYS A 314 -2.93 -24.95 0.56
CA LYS A 314 -3.00 -26.16 -0.27
C LYS A 314 -2.76 -27.45 0.54
N PRO A 315 -3.59 -28.50 0.40
CA PRO A 315 -3.29 -29.83 0.94
C PRO A 315 -2.11 -30.54 0.22
N PRO A 316 -1.42 -31.52 0.84
CA PRO A 316 -1.65 -32.00 2.20
C PRO A 316 -1.22 -30.98 3.24
N PHE A 317 -1.94 -30.94 4.36
CA PHE A 317 -1.63 -30.02 5.44
C PHE A 317 -0.47 -30.55 6.31
N LEU A 318 0.30 -29.63 6.89
CA LEU A 318 1.41 -29.96 7.77
C LEU A 318 0.88 -30.49 9.11
N PRO A 319 1.30 -31.66 9.60
CA PRO A 319 0.95 -32.10 10.95
C PRO A 319 1.37 -31.05 11.99
N PRO A 320 0.53 -30.73 13.00
CA PRO A 320 -0.73 -31.37 13.37
C PRO A 320 -2.00 -30.74 12.76
N SER A 321 -1.91 -30.01 11.64
CA SER A 321 -3.05 -29.36 10.98
C SER A 321 -4.13 -30.37 10.51
N PRO A 322 -5.43 -30.09 10.69
CA PRO A 322 -6.00 -28.87 11.30
C PRO A 322 -5.84 -28.81 12.83
N VAL A 323 -5.46 -27.64 13.36
CA VAL A 323 -5.25 -27.43 14.80
C VAL A 323 -6.44 -26.66 15.39
N PRO A 324 -7.09 -27.14 16.48
CA PRO A 324 -8.17 -26.39 17.13
C PRO A 324 -7.74 -24.98 17.58
N MET A 325 -8.60 -23.99 17.38
CA MET A 325 -8.46 -22.61 17.89
C MET A 325 -9.61 -22.29 18.86
N PRO A 326 -9.56 -22.72 20.13
CA PRO A 326 -10.62 -22.45 21.10
C PRO A 326 -10.89 -20.95 21.23
N GLY A 327 -12.16 -20.55 21.10
CA GLY A 327 -12.54 -19.13 21.13
C GLY A 327 -12.01 -18.29 19.96
N GLY A 328 -11.50 -18.94 18.89
CA GLY A 328 -10.91 -18.25 17.75
C GLY A 328 -9.45 -17.86 17.95
N THR A 329 -8.79 -18.32 19.01
CA THR A 329 -7.39 -18.00 19.29
C THR A 329 -6.55 -19.27 19.38
N LEU A 330 -5.35 -19.22 18.82
CA LEU A 330 -4.33 -20.26 18.98
C LEU A 330 -2.98 -19.60 19.19
N THR A 331 -2.34 -19.94 20.30
CA THR A 331 -0.95 -19.59 20.57
C THR A 331 -0.10 -20.84 20.40
N GLY A 332 0.91 -20.77 19.54
CA GLY A 332 1.73 -21.92 19.20
C GLY A 332 3.15 -21.53 18.83
N GLN A 333 4.04 -22.50 18.84
CA GLN A 333 5.40 -22.31 18.36
C GLN A 333 5.40 -22.29 16.84
N VAL A 334 5.99 -21.26 16.26
CA VAL A 334 6.44 -21.24 14.87
C VAL A 334 7.93 -21.60 14.92
N PRO A 335 8.33 -22.83 14.54
CA PRO A 335 9.73 -23.21 14.48
C PRO A 335 10.60 -22.10 13.88
N GLY A 336 11.55 -21.62 14.69
CA GLY A 336 12.45 -20.51 14.31
C GLY A 336 13.37 -20.85 13.15
N THR A 337 13.45 -22.13 12.80
CA THR A 337 14.11 -22.71 11.62
C THR A 337 13.18 -23.78 11.06
N TYR A 338 12.17 -23.39 10.28
CA TYR A 338 11.45 -24.38 9.49
C TYR A 338 12.32 -24.80 8.30
N PRO A 339 12.38 -26.09 7.91
CA PRO A 339 13.06 -26.53 6.69
C PRO A 339 12.47 -25.96 5.38
N PHE A 340 11.50 -25.05 5.46
CA PHE A 340 10.85 -24.45 4.32
C PHE A 340 10.85 -22.92 4.45
N PRO A 341 11.05 -22.21 3.33
CA PRO A 341 11.17 -20.75 3.32
C PRO A 341 9.84 -20.03 3.62
N ARG A 342 8.70 -20.73 3.48
CA ARG A 342 7.37 -20.14 3.61
C ARG A 342 6.36 -21.03 4.34
N LEU A 343 5.55 -20.43 5.20
CA LEU A 343 4.41 -21.06 5.87
C LEU A 343 3.15 -20.28 5.53
N TYR A 344 2.10 -21.01 5.12
CA TYR A 344 0.80 -20.46 4.82
C TYR A 344 -0.21 -21.02 5.82
N VAL A 345 -1.03 -20.13 6.40
CA VAL A 345 -2.08 -20.52 7.35
C VAL A 345 -3.40 -19.85 7.03
N GLN A 346 -4.50 -20.53 7.33
CA GLN A 346 -5.86 -20.04 7.16
C GLN A 346 -6.74 -20.59 8.28
N ALA A 347 -7.68 -19.81 8.78
CA ALA A 347 -8.67 -20.26 9.75
C ALA A 347 -9.94 -20.73 9.04
N VAL A 348 -10.53 -21.81 9.56
CA VAL A 348 -11.79 -22.38 9.09
C VAL A 348 -12.77 -22.42 10.25
N CYS A 349 -13.94 -21.84 10.04
CA CYS A 349 -15.07 -21.82 10.95
C CYS A 349 -16.02 -22.97 10.62
N HIS A 350 -16.48 -23.69 11.65
CA HIS A 350 -17.46 -24.75 11.55
C HIS A 350 -18.66 -24.53 12.48
N ILE A 351 -19.83 -25.02 12.04
CA ILE A 351 -21.00 -25.28 12.89
C ILE A 351 -21.47 -26.70 12.60
N ALA A 352 -21.61 -27.52 13.65
CA ALA A 352 -22.02 -28.92 13.55
C ALA A 352 -21.22 -29.72 12.51
N GLY A 353 -19.92 -29.43 12.37
CA GLY A 353 -19.01 -30.10 11.44
C GLY A 353 -19.02 -29.56 10.00
N ASN A 354 -19.93 -28.67 9.65
CA ASN A 354 -19.98 -28.03 8.33
C ASN A 354 -19.16 -26.74 8.33
N ILE A 355 -18.45 -26.46 7.23
CA ILE A 355 -17.79 -25.16 7.03
C ILE A 355 -18.86 -24.07 6.96
N GLN A 356 -18.66 -23.01 7.73
CA GLN A 356 -19.53 -21.83 7.78
C GLN A 356 -18.77 -20.53 7.52
N GLY A 357 -17.44 -20.60 7.54
CA GLY A 357 -16.61 -19.45 7.27
C GLY A 357 -15.19 -19.86 6.91
N MET A 358 -14.59 -19.17 5.96
CA MET A 358 -13.16 -19.24 5.67
C MET A 358 -12.56 -17.86 5.89
N SER A 359 -11.30 -17.79 6.34
CA SER A 359 -10.62 -16.52 6.51
C SER A 359 -9.78 -16.12 5.31
N ASN A 360 -9.30 -14.87 5.30
CA ASN A 360 -8.04 -14.54 4.63
C ASN A 360 -6.93 -15.50 5.10
N ALA A 361 -5.89 -15.69 4.30
CA ALA A 361 -4.73 -16.45 4.71
C ALA A 361 -3.59 -15.51 5.14
N LEU A 362 -2.65 -16.06 5.89
CA LEU A 362 -1.40 -15.41 6.25
C LEU A 362 -0.24 -16.19 5.64
N CYS A 363 0.77 -15.46 5.19
CA CYS A 363 2.02 -15.98 4.64
C CYS A 363 3.16 -15.48 5.51
N TYR A 364 3.98 -16.42 5.99
CA TYR A 364 5.20 -16.14 6.73
C TYR A 364 6.41 -16.44 5.87
N CYS A 365 7.37 -15.52 5.84
CA CYS A 365 8.60 -15.64 5.06
C CYS A 365 9.84 -15.70 5.97
N PHE A 366 10.38 -16.90 6.16
CA PHE A 366 11.53 -17.12 7.05
C PHE A 366 12.84 -17.02 6.29
N ALA A 367 13.86 -16.46 6.94
CA ALA A 367 15.23 -16.55 6.42
C ALA A 367 15.63 -18.04 6.39
N PRO A 368 16.30 -18.48 5.31
CA PRO A 368 16.74 -19.87 5.17
C PRO A 368 17.74 -20.30 6.24
#